data_AF-A0A6C0K3H6-F1
#
_entry.id   AF-A0A6C0K3H6-F1
#
_cell.length_a   1.000
_cell.length_b   1.000
_cell.length_c   1.000
_cell.angle_alpha   90.00
_cell.angle_beta   90.00
_cell.angle_gamma   90.00
#
_symmetry.space_group_name_H-M   'P 1'
#
loop_
_entity.id
_entity.type
_entity.pdbx_description
1 polymer ?
#
loop_
_entity_poly.entity_id
_entity_poly.type
_entity_poly.pdbx_seq_one_letter_code
_entity_poly.pdbx_strand_id
1 'polypeptide(L)'
;MSRNYDYKYQMSNDADDDNISVNSRSNRQKVNKVLSETVEDRLCFKTKRFDHSSYKMKPVIMFGSGDTGSTIRNAVTGEKYYGHRVGSRHEDLYFKARICTGEFSEPATLFYESVEQYERHQQCVADNACRARFAVKQRAATIALDAERDVDQSHRRVAVVIN
;
A
#
# COMPACT_ATOMS: atom_id res chain seq x y z
N MET A 1 1.23 39.11 -46.36
CA MET A 1 2.50 38.39 -46.58
C MET A 1 3.30 38.45 -45.30
N SER A 2 3.65 37.27 -44.78
CA SER A 2 4.02 36.96 -43.40
C SER A 2 5.25 37.70 -42.88
N ARG A 3 5.20 38.05 -41.59
CA ARG A 3 6.37 38.37 -40.78
C ARG A 3 6.92 37.06 -40.21
N ASN A 4 8.16 36.74 -40.55
CA ASN A 4 8.90 35.60 -40.02
C ASN A 4 9.21 35.84 -38.53
N TYR A 5 8.77 34.92 -37.67
CA TYR A 5 9.18 34.85 -36.28
C TYR A 5 10.41 33.94 -36.17
N ASP A 6 11.49 34.50 -35.64
CA ASP A 6 12.74 33.81 -35.32
C ASP A 6 12.63 33.23 -33.91
N TYR A 7 12.48 31.91 -33.80
CA TYR A 7 12.37 31.20 -32.52
C TYR A 7 13.75 30.70 -32.09
N LYS A 8 14.36 31.40 -31.14
CA LYS A 8 15.65 31.03 -30.53
C LYS A 8 15.43 29.96 -29.46
N TYR A 9 15.78 28.72 -29.78
CA TYR A 9 15.79 27.59 -28.84
C TYR A 9 17.11 27.61 -28.04
N GLN A 10 17.05 27.73 -26.71
CA GLN A 10 18.18 27.47 -25.82
C GLN A 10 17.83 26.26 -24.95
N MET A 11 18.49 25.14 -25.25
CA MET A 11 18.51 23.94 -24.39
C MET A 11 19.46 24.23 -23.21
N SER A 12 18.94 24.23 -21.99
CA SER A 12 19.75 24.16 -20.77
C SER A 12 19.79 22.72 -20.26
N ASN A 13 20.97 22.10 -20.36
CA ASN A 13 21.32 20.85 -19.70
C ASN A 13 21.66 21.16 -18.25
N ASP A 14 20.81 20.78 -17.30
CA ASP A 14 21.19 20.69 -15.89
C ASP A 14 20.97 19.24 -15.43
N ALA A 15 22.08 18.51 -15.40
CA ALA A 15 22.19 17.18 -14.82
C ALA A 15 22.65 17.35 -13.36
N ASP A 16 21.69 17.38 -12.43
CA ASP A 16 21.99 17.35 -10.99
C ASP A 16 21.92 15.90 -10.49
N ASP A 17 23.11 15.28 -10.42
CA ASP A 17 23.39 14.03 -9.72
C ASP A 17 23.58 14.33 -8.22
N ASP A 18 22.48 14.34 -7.47
CA ASP A 18 22.51 14.48 -6.01
C ASP A 18 22.46 13.11 -5.32
N ASN A 19 23.66 12.61 -4.99
CA ASN A 19 23.90 11.53 -4.04
C ASN A 19 23.41 11.95 -2.63
N ILE A 20 22.13 11.70 -2.34
CA ILE A 20 21.51 12.03 -1.06
C ILE A 20 22.00 11.07 0.03
N SER A 21 22.98 11.57 0.80
CA SER A 21 23.37 11.04 2.10
C SER A 21 22.19 11.07 3.08
N VAL A 22 21.71 9.88 3.42
CA VAL A 22 20.62 9.60 4.37
C VAL A 22 21.07 9.78 5.82
N ASN A 23 21.49 10.97 6.26
CA ASN A 23 21.80 11.14 7.69
C ASN A 23 21.52 12.49 8.34
N SER A 24 20.70 13.36 7.75
CA SER A 24 20.27 14.61 8.42
C SER A 24 18.79 14.58 8.78
N ARG A 25 18.49 14.83 10.07
CA ARG A 25 17.10 14.92 10.61
C ARG A 25 16.23 15.96 9.88
N SER A 26 16.86 16.95 9.23
CA SER A 26 16.22 17.99 8.42
C SER A 26 15.66 17.46 7.08
N ASN A 27 16.32 16.48 6.46
CA ASN A 27 15.87 15.91 5.18
C ASN A 27 14.61 15.04 5.35
N ARG A 28 14.40 14.44 6.52
CA ARG A 28 13.21 13.62 6.79
C ARG A 28 11.90 14.45 6.74
N GLN A 29 11.96 15.72 7.13
CA GLN A 29 10.81 16.64 7.05
C GLN A 29 10.49 17.04 5.61
N LYS A 30 11.50 17.24 4.76
CA LYS A 30 11.30 17.58 3.35
C LYS A 30 10.75 16.39 2.55
N VAL A 31 11.26 15.18 2.79
CA VAL A 31 10.72 13.95 2.17
C VAL A 31 9.25 13.72 2.56
N ASN A 32 8.90 13.93 3.83
CA ASN A 32 7.51 13.83 4.29
C ASN A 32 6.58 14.91 3.70
N LYS A 33 7.13 16.08 3.33
CA LYS A 33 6.37 17.17 2.69
C LYS A 33 6.12 16.87 1.21
N VAL A 34 7.14 16.43 0.49
CA VAL A 34 7.04 16.08 -0.95
C VAL A 34 6.13 14.86 -1.17
N LEU A 35 6.10 13.89 -0.25
CA LEU A 35 5.15 12.77 -0.31
C LEU A 35 3.68 13.19 -0.10
N SER A 36 3.44 14.34 0.53
CA SER A 36 2.08 14.78 0.86
C SER A 36 1.41 15.64 -0.21
N GLU A 37 2.17 16.13 -1.19
CA GLU A 37 1.71 17.13 -2.16
C GLU A 37 1.33 16.54 -3.53
N THR A 38 1.61 15.26 -3.82
CA THR A 38 1.49 14.76 -5.20
C THR A 38 0.13 14.20 -5.60
N VAL A 39 -0.72 13.76 -4.68
CA VAL A 39 -2.17 13.59 -4.86
C VAL A 39 -2.75 13.58 -3.45
N GLU A 40 -3.75 14.42 -3.14
CA GLU A 40 -4.55 14.23 -1.93
C GLU A 40 -5.29 12.89 -2.05
N ASP A 41 -4.64 11.81 -1.67
CA ASP A 41 -5.21 10.48 -1.65
C ASP A 41 -6.35 10.52 -0.62
N ARG A 42 -7.59 10.58 -1.10
CA ARG A 42 -8.81 10.67 -0.29
C ARG A 42 -8.90 9.59 0.78
N LEU A 43 -8.19 8.48 0.59
CA LEU A 43 -8.19 7.34 1.47
C LEU A 43 -6.88 7.24 2.29
N CYS A 44 -6.07 8.30 2.32
CA CYS A 44 -4.91 8.43 3.19
C CYS A 44 -5.30 9.21 4.45
N PHE A 45 -5.15 8.57 5.61
CA PHE A 45 -5.58 9.11 6.88
C PHE A 45 -4.38 9.31 7.80
N LYS A 46 -4.29 10.47 8.43
CA LYS A 46 -3.26 10.77 9.44
C LYS A 46 -3.93 10.81 10.81
N THR A 47 -3.56 9.89 11.70
CA THR A 47 -4.04 9.86 13.09
C THR A 47 -2.88 9.89 14.07
N LYS A 48 -3.18 9.99 15.36
CA LYS A 48 -2.19 9.77 16.43
C LYS A 48 -2.61 8.54 17.22
N ARG A 49 -1.68 7.61 17.42
CA ARG A 49 -1.87 6.43 18.27
C ARG A 49 -0.96 6.52 19.49
N PHE A 50 -1.45 6.04 20.63
CA PHE A 50 -0.64 5.97 21.84
C PHE A 50 0.28 4.77 21.75
N ASP A 51 1.59 5.02 21.87
CA ASP A 51 2.58 3.96 21.93
C ASP A 51 2.90 3.64 23.39
N HIS A 52 2.60 2.40 23.79
CA HIS A 52 2.85 1.89 25.13
C HIS A 52 4.35 1.73 25.43
N SER A 53 5.19 1.54 24.42
CA SER A 53 6.65 1.38 24.60
C SER A 53 7.33 2.70 24.93
N SER A 54 6.92 3.80 24.27
CA SER A 54 7.53 5.12 24.45
C SER A 54 6.70 6.09 25.30
N TYR A 55 5.53 5.66 25.79
CA TYR A 55 4.56 6.43 26.57
C TYR A 55 4.24 7.80 25.93
N LYS A 56 4.11 7.83 24.60
CA LYS A 56 3.93 9.05 23.79
C LYS A 56 2.96 8.81 22.65
N MET A 57 2.29 9.87 22.21
CA MET A 57 1.47 9.86 21.01
C MET A 57 2.35 9.91 19.76
N LYS A 58 2.28 8.87 18.92
CA LYS A 58 2.98 8.81 17.63
C LYS A 58 2.01 9.12 16.48
N PRO A 59 2.40 9.97 15.51
CA PRO A 59 1.62 10.12 14.29
C PRO A 59 1.72 8.83 13.47
N VAL A 60 0.57 8.35 12.99
CA VAL A 60 0.42 7.15 12.18
C VAL A 60 -0.30 7.54 10.90
N ILE A 61 0.24 7.09 9.75
CA ILE A 61 -0.33 7.32 8.43
C ILE A 61 -0.93 5.99 7.97
N MET A 62 -2.20 5.99 7.61
CA MET A 62 -2.93 4.80 7.17
C MET A 62 -3.42 4.98 5.74
N PHE A 63 -3.21 3.97 4.92
CA PHE A 63 -3.67 3.93 3.54
C PHE A 63 -4.87 2.99 3.40
N GLY A 64 -6.08 3.53 3.41
CA GLY A 64 -7.33 2.78 3.22
C GLY A 64 -7.55 2.34 1.78
N SER A 65 -7.88 1.09 1.51
CA SER A 65 -8.40 0.71 0.20
C SER A 65 -9.84 1.21 0.04
N GLY A 66 -10.26 1.44 -1.21
CA GLY A 66 -11.64 1.82 -1.54
C GLY A 66 -12.62 0.65 -1.36
N ASP A 67 -13.85 0.86 -1.83
CA ASP A 67 -14.91 -0.15 -1.79
C ASP A 67 -14.67 -1.28 -2.80
N THR A 68 -15.63 -2.22 -2.85
CA THR A 68 -15.65 -3.38 -3.75
C THR A 68 -15.22 -3.02 -5.18
N GLY A 69 -14.29 -3.80 -5.74
CA GLY A 69 -13.73 -3.60 -7.08
C GLY A 69 -12.47 -2.75 -7.12
N SER A 70 -12.16 -2.02 -6.04
CA SER A 70 -10.92 -1.25 -5.88
C SER A 70 -9.70 -2.16 -5.75
N THR A 71 -8.52 -1.67 -6.17
CA THR A 71 -7.25 -2.37 -5.95
C THR A 71 -6.91 -2.38 -4.47
N ILE A 72 -6.55 -3.55 -3.94
CA ILE A 72 -6.08 -3.69 -2.56
C ILE A 72 -4.73 -2.97 -2.43
N ARG A 73 -4.58 -2.20 -1.35
CA ARG A 73 -3.30 -1.58 -1.00
C ARG A 73 -2.91 -1.85 0.45
N ASN A 74 -1.61 -1.91 0.67
CA ASN A 74 -1.05 -2.08 2.00
C ASN A 74 -1.32 -0.83 2.86
N ALA A 75 -1.89 -1.04 4.04
CA ALA A 75 -2.28 0.03 4.96
C ALA A 75 -1.10 0.80 5.56
N VAL A 76 0.11 0.24 5.55
CA VAL A 76 1.33 0.85 6.11
C VAL A 76 2.15 1.56 5.03
N THR A 77 2.42 0.89 3.90
CA THR A 77 3.29 1.41 2.84
C THR A 77 2.52 2.17 1.75
N GLY A 78 1.23 1.91 1.60
CA GLY A 78 0.42 2.43 0.49
C GLY A 78 0.65 1.70 -0.84
N GLU A 79 1.47 0.65 -0.87
CA GLU A 79 1.75 -0.14 -2.07
C GLU A 79 0.48 -0.81 -2.59
N LYS A 80 0.24 -0.71 -3.90
CA LYS A 80 -0.95 -1.28 -4.56
C LYS A 80 -0.62 -2.67 -5.10
N TYR A 81 -1.39 -3.67 -4.69
CA TYR A 81 -1.27 -5.03 -5.22
C TYR A 81 -2.10 -5.18 -6.49
N TYR A 82 -1.48 -4.92 -7.64
CA TYR A 82 -2.15 -5.05 -8.94
C TYR A 82 -2.64 -6.49 -9.17
N GLY A 83 -3.89 -6.64 -9.61
CA GLY A 83 -4.56 -7.94 -9.75
C GLY A 83 -5.38 -8.37 -8.53
N HIS A 84 -5.08 -7.82 -7.34
CA HIS A 84 -5.82 -8.09 -6.12
C HIS A 84 -6.89 -7.02 -5.91
N ARG A 85 -8.16 -7.41 -5.92
CA ARG A 85 -9.30 -6.49 -5.78
C ARG A 85 -10.11 -6.73 -4.52
N VAL A 86 -10.64 -5.66 -3.94
CA VAL A 86 -11.62 -5.69 -2.86
C VAL A 86 -12.87 -6.43 -3.35
N GLY A 87 -13.35 -7.40 -2.58
CA GLY A 87 -14.44 -8.32 -2.92
C GLY A 87 -14.04 -9.55 -3.73
N SER A 88 -12.75 -9.76 -4.03
CA SER A 88 -12.26 -10.99 -4.68
C SER A 88 -11.71 -12.00 -3.66
N ARG A 89 -11.47 -13.25 -4.09
CA ARG A 89 -10.83 -14.30 -3.27
C ARG A 89 -9.46 -13.89 -2.73
N HIS A 90 -8.81 -12.94 -3.39
CA HIS A 90 -7.53 -12.39 -2.96
C HIS A 90 -7.59 -11.62 -1.63
N GLU A 91 -8.77 -11.20 -1.17
CA GLU A 91 -8.89 -10.53 0.13
C GLU A 91 -8.43 -11.43 1.28
N ASP A 92 -8.66 -12.75 1.19
CA ASP A 92 -8.35 -13.70 2.27
C ASP A 92 -6.83 -13.89 2.49
N LEU A 93 -6.00 -13.39 1.57
CA LEU A 93 -4.54 -13.39 1.71
C LEU A 93 -4.06 -12.33 2.71
N TYR A 94 -4.85 -11.28 2.90
CA TYR A 94 -4.49 -10.09 3.67
C TYR A 94 -5.37 -9.99 4.91
N PHE A 95 -4.77 -9.50 5.99
CA PHE A 95 -5.51 -9.20 7.20
C PHE A 95 -6.33 -7.92 6.99
N LYS A 96 -7.64 -8.10 6.86
CA LYS A 96 -8.63 -7.02 6.65
C LYS A 96 -9.08 -6.45 7.99
N ALA A 97 -8.94 -5.14 8.15
CA ALA A 97 -9.45 -4.41 9.30
C ALA A 97 -10.25 -3.20 8.83
N ARG A 98 -11.36 -2.89 9.52
CA ARG A 98 -12.15 -1.68 9.26
C ARG A 98 -12.22 -0.87 10.54
N ILE A 99 -11.90 0.43 10.44
CA ILE A 99 -11.96 1.32 11.59
C ILE A 99 -13.33 2.00 11.57
N CYS A 100 -14.12 1.74 12.61
CA CYS A 100 -15.49 2.28 12.78
C CYS A 100 -15.60 3.24 13.96
N THR A 101 -14.48 3.84 14.39
CA THR A 101 -14.43 4.74 15.56
C THR A 101 -14.96 6.16 15.28
N GLY A 102 -15.35 6.45 14.04
CA GLY A 102 -15.79 7.79 13.62
C GLY A 102 -14.65 8.82 13.51
N GLU A 103 -13.40 8.39 13.68
CA GLU A 103 -12.21 9.26 13.53
C GLU A 103 -11.97 9.71 12.09
N PHE A 104 -12.58 9.03 11.12
CA PHE A 104 -12.45 9.32 9.69
C PHE A 104 -13.80 9.72 9.11
N SER A 105 -13.78 10.58 8.10
CA SER A 105 -14.99 10.99 7.37
C SER A 105 -15.70 9.80 6.72
N GLU A 106 -14.93 8.79 6.30
CA GLU A 106 -15.43 7.56 5.71
C GLU A 106 -14.78 6.34 6.37
N PRO A 107 -15.54 5.25 6.56
CA PRO A 107 -15.03 4.03 7.18
C PRO A 107 -14.05 3.32 6.24
N ALA A 108 -12.76 3.60 6.43
CA ALA A 108 -11.67 3.06 5.64
C ALA A 108 -11.46 1.56 5.88
N THR A 109 -11.37 0.81 4.77
CA THR A 109 -10.97 -0.60 4.81
C THR A 109 -9.45 -0.68 4.68
N LEU A 110 -8.78 -1.27 5.66
CA LEU A 110 -7.34 -1.40 5.72
C LEU A 110 -6.95 -2.86 5.49
N PHE A 111 -5.92 -3.07 4.68
CA PHE A 111 -5.37 -4.39 4.41
C PHE A 111 -3.91 -4.45 4.86
N TYR A 112 -3.57 -5.50 5.58
CA TYR A 112 -2.24 -5.77 6.11
C TYR A 112 -1.75 -7.12 5.62
N GLU A 113 -0.44 -7.29 5.46
CA GLU A 113 0.16 -8.58 5.09
C GLU A 113 0.08 -9.61 6.22
N SER A 114 0.16 -9.12 7.46
CA SER A 114 0.11 -9.96 8.67
C SER A 114 -0.61 -9.27 9.82
N VAL A 115 -1.08 -10.09 10.77
CA VAL A 115 -1.65 -9.60 12.04
C VAL A 115 -0.62 -8.76 12.80
N GLU A 116 0.65 -9.16 12.78
CA GLU A 116 1.73 -8.42 13.45
C GLU A 116 1.96 -7.04 12.82
N GLN A 117 1.77 -6.91 11.51
CA GLN A 117 1.85 -5.62 10.83
C GLN A 117 0.69 -4.71 11.30
N TYR A 118 -0.51 -5.25 11.44
CA TYR A 118 -1.65 -4.53 12.02
C TYR A 118 -1.39 -4.09 13.46
N GLU A 119 -0.93 -4.99 14.32
CA GLU A 119 -0.67 -4.71 15.75
C GLU A 119 0.37 -3.62 15.93
N ARG A 120 1.50 -3.71 15.21
CA ARG A 120 2.53 -2.67 15.23
C ARG A 120 2.03 -1.34 14.66
N HIS A 121 1.19 -1.38 13.64
CA HIS A 121 0.68 -0.16 13.02
C HIS A 121 -0.35 0.55 13.91
N GLN A 122 -1.27 -0.19 14.51
CA GLN A 122 -2.34 0.34 15.36
C GLN A 122 -1.95 0.48 16.84
N GLN A 123 -0.77 -0.01 17.23
CA GLN A 123 -0.29 -0.02 18.62
C GLN A 123 -1.26 -0.76 19.56
N CYS A 124 -1.83 -1.86 19.06
CA CYS A 124 -2.79 -2.69 19.78
C CYS A 124 -2.41 -4.17 19.71
N VAL A 125 -3.07 -4.98 20.52
CA VAL A 125 -2.95 -6.44 20.49
C VAL A 125 -4.26 -7.00 19.95
N ALA A 126 -4.16 -7.77 18.88
CA ALA A 126 -5.27 -8.49 18.29
C ALA A 126 -5.59 -9.74 19.13
N ASP A 127 -6.89 -10.01 19.28
CA ASP A 127 -7.35 -11.18 20.00
C ASP A 127 -6.85 -12.49 19.37
N ASN A 128 -6.56 -13.47 20.21
CA ASN A 128 -6.03 -14.77 19.79
C ASN A 128 -7.01 -15.52 18.88
N ALA A 129 -8.32 -15.39 19.10
CA ALA A 129 -9.31 -16.00 18.21
C ALA A 129 -9.28 -15.36 16.82
N CYS A 130 -9.12 -14.04 16.73
CA CYS A 130 -8.97 -13.34 15.45
C CYS A 130 -7.71 -13.78 14.70
N ARG A 131 -6.58 -13.89 15.40
CA ARG A 131 -5.31 -14.39 14.83
C ARG A 131 -5.46 -15.80 14.29
N ALA A 132 -6.09 -16.70 15.03
CA ALA A 132 -6.32 -18.09 14.61
C ALA A 132 -7.22 -18.17 13.37
N ARG A 133 -8.34 -17.42 13.36
CA ARG A 133 -9.26 -17.38 12.21
C ARG A 133 -8.57 -16.87 10.94
N PHE A 134 -7.77 -15.81 11.06
CA PHE A 134 -7.01 -15.29 9.93
C PHE A 134 -5.99 -16.30 9.43
N ALA A 135 -5.24 -16.95 10.32
CA ALA A 135 -4.23 -17.94 9.92
C ALA A 135 -4.83 -19.11 9.12
N VAL A 136 -6.05 -19.56 9.47
CA VAL A 136 -6.77 -20.60 8.71
C VAL A 136 -7.15 -20.09 7.31
N LYS A 137 -7.70 -18.87 7.21
CA LYS A 137 -8.09 -18.28 5.92
C LYS A 137 -6.89 -18.06 5.01
N GLN A 138 -5.82 -17.48 5.54
CA GLN A 138 -4.62 -17.17 4.78
C GLN A 138 -3.99 -18.45 4.22
N ARG A 139 -3.89 -19.51 5.02
CA ARG A 139 -3.38 -20.82 4.55
C ARG A 139 -4.24 -21.41 3.43
N ALA A 140 -5.56 -21.36 3.56
CA ALA A 140 -6.46 -21.86 2.52
C ALA A 140 -6.31 -21.05 1.22
N ALA A 141 -6.17 -19.73 1.33
CA ALA A 141 -5.98 -18.84 0.18
C ALA A 141 -4.62 -19.04 -0.50
N THR A 142 -3.53 -19.24 0.25
CA THR A 142 -2.21 -19.50 -0.33
C THR A 142 -2.18 -20.84 -1.07
N ILE A 143 -2.75 -21.89 -0.48
CA ILE A 143 -2.87 -23.20 -1.14
C ILE A 143 -3.67 -23.09 -2.45
N ALA A 144 -4.76 -22.33 -2.45
CA ALA A 144 -5.56 -22.12 -3.65
C ALA A 144 -4.79 -21.37 -4.74
N LEU A 145 -4.02 -20.34 -4.37
CA LEU A 145 -3.18 -19.60 -5.33
C LEU A 145 -2.08 -20.47 -5.92
N ASP A 146 -1.40 -21.26 -5.10
CA ASP A 146 -0.33 -22.14 -5.58
C ASP A 146 -0.88 -23.18 -6.56
N ALA A 147 -2.06 -23.74 -6.28
CA ALA A 147 -2.76 -24.62 -7.21
C ALA A 147 -3.12 -23.93 -8.54
N GLU A 148 -3.57 -22.67 -8.50
CA GLU A 148 -3.87 -21.90 -9.72
C GLU A 148 -2.61 -21.63 -10.57
N ARG A 149 -1.44 -21.42 -9.93
CA ARG A 149 -0.15 -21.21 -10.61
C ARG A 149 0.34 -22.48 -11.32
N ASP A 150 0.15 -23.64 -10.71
CA ASP A 150 0.54 -24.92 -11.30
C ASP A 150 -0.29 -25.25 -12.56
N VAL A 151 -1.59 -24.92 -12.56
CA VAL A 151 -2.43 -25.09 -13.76
C VAL A 151 -1.97 -24.17 -14.89
N ASP A 152 -1.71 -22.88 -14.64
CA ASP A 152 -1.26 -21.94 -15.68
C ASP A 152 0.11 -22.34 -16.27
N GLN A 153 1.03 -22.84 -15.44
CA GLN A 153 2.32 -23.37 -15.92
C GLN A 153 2.15 -24.62 -16.79
N SER A 154 1.22 -25.51 -16.44
CA SER A 154 0.93 -26.70 -17.24
C SER A 154 0.32 -26.35 -18.60
N HIS A 155 -0.61 -25.40 -18.66
CA HIS A 155 -1.22 -24.94 -19.91
C HIS A 155 -0.20 -24.24 -20.83
N ARG A 156 0.69 -23.41 -20.28
CA ARG A 156 1.79 -22.81 -21.05
C ARG A 156 2.76 -23.83 -21.62
N ARG A 157 3.07 -24.90 -20.88
CA ARG A 157 3.96 -25.97 -21.36
C ARG A 157 3.34 -26.76 -22.51
N VAL A 158 2.04 -27.05 -22.45
CA VAL A 158 1.34 -27.75 -23.54
C VAL A 158 1.29 -26.87 -24.80
N ALA A 159 1.04 -25.57 -24.68
CA ALA A 159 0.99 -24.66 -25.82
C ALA A 159 2.35 -24.48 -26.56
N VAL A 160 3.48 -24.61 -25.86
CA VAL A 160 4.83 -24.52 -26.47
C VAL A 160 5.22 -25.79 -27.23
N VAL A 161 4.68 -26.96 -26.85
CA VAL A 161 5.03 -28.25 -27.47
C VAL A 161 4.30 -28.49 -28.80
N ILE A 162 3.26 -27.72 -29.11
CA ILE A 162 2.40 -27.91 -30.30
C ILE A 162 2.82 -27.01 -31.49
N ASN A 163 3.85 -26.17 -31.34
CA ASN A 163 4.38 -25.30 -32.41
C ASN A 163 5.72 -25.77 -32.97
#